data_AF-A0A7X0LQK9-F1
#
_entry.id   AF-A0A7X0LQK9-F1
#
_cell.length_a   1.000
_cell.length_b   1.000
_cell.length_c   1.000
_cell.angle_alpha   90.00
_cell.angle_beta   90.00
_cell.angle_gamma   90.00
#
_symmetry.space_group_name_H-M   'P 1'
#
loop_
_entity.id
_entity.type
_entity.pdbx_description
1 polymer ?
#
loop_
_entity_poly.entity_id
_entity_poly.type
_entity_poly.pdbx_seq_one_letter_code
_entity_poly.pdbx_strand_id
1 'polypeptide(L)'
;MRHVAIPGHDPEHEAGQSSVRGHDPEHDPVRDPWRTTMTLALAEAAAAAAAGDVPVGAVLLSPAGDVLALGHNERERHGDPTAHAEVLALRRGARKLGEWRLQGCTLVVTLEPCTMCAGAIQQSRIERVVYGAHDQKAGAAGSLWDLLRDRRLNHRPEVIAGVREEECAAQLTAFFRDRQPDRRT
;
A
#
# COMPACT_ATOMS: atom_id res chain seq x y z
N MET A 1 49.45 6.60 -70.59
CA MET A 1 49.22 6.21 -69.19
C MET A 1 47.86 6.74 -68.76
N ARG A 2 46.89 5.86 -68.48
CA ARG A 2 45.61 6.24 -67.85
C ARG A 2 45.66 5.73 -66.42
N HIS A 3 45.37 6.58 -65.45
CA HIS A 3 45.12 6.16 -64.07
C HIS A 3 43.73 6.64 -63.67
N VAL A 4 42.95 5.68 -63.19
CA VAL A 4 41.57 5.78 -62.72
C VAL A 4 41.61 6.13 -61.23
N ALA A 5 40.75 7.06 -60.81
CA ALA A 5 40.55 7.40 -59.41
C ALA A 5 39.59 6.40 -58.74
N ILE A 6 39.86 6.05 -57.48
CA ILE A 6 38.90 5.43 -56.55
C ILE A 6 38.73 6.39 -55.36
N PRO A 7 37.49 6.74 -54.96
CA PRO A 7 37.25 7.56 -53.78
C PRO A 7 36.85 6.72 -52.55
N GLY A 8 37.21 7.22 -51.37
CA GLY A 8 36.46 6.98 -50.14
C GLY A 8 37.27 6.41 -48.98
N HIS A 9 37.58 7.25 -47.99
CA HIS A 9 37.18 6.99 -46.61
C HIS A 9 37.19 8.31 -45.82
N ASP A 10 35.99 8.76 -45.43
CA ASP A 10 35.80 9.82 -44.45
C ASP A 10 36.13 9.33 -43.02
N PRO A 11 36.43 10.26 -42.10
CA PRO A 11 37.05 10.00 -40.81
C PRO A 11 36.02 9.90 -39.67
N GLU A 12 36.54 9.76 -38.44
CA GLU A 12 35.88 10.06 -37.16
C GLU A 12 35.16 8.88 -36.47
N HIS A 13 35.99 8.12 -35.74
CA HIS A 13 35.58 7.27 -34.64
C HIS A 13 35.20 8.15 -33.43
N GLU A 14 33.95 8.59 -33.35
CA GLU A 14 33.39 9.13 -32.11
C GLU A 14 33.17 7.99 -31.12
N ALA A 15 33.91 8.02 -30.02
CA ALA A 15 33.71 7.15 -28.87
C ALA A 15 32.38 7.51 -28.18
N GLY A 16 31.31 6.83 -28.59
CA GLY A 16 30.03 6.84 -27.89
C GLY A 16 30.18 6.25 -26.50
N GLN A 17 30.24 7.12 -25.48
CA GLN A 17 30.07 6.72 -24.09
C GLN A 17 28.63 6.24 -23.89
N SER A 18 28.43 4.93 -24.00
CA SER A 18 27.20 4.27 -23.59
C SER A 18 27.05 4.42 -22.08
N SER A 19 26.30 5.44 -21.65
CA SER A 19 25.88 5.59 -20.26
C SER A 19 24.95 4.43 -19.90
N VAL A 20 25.49 3.42 -19.23
CA VAL A 20 24.69 2.44 -18.50
C VAL A 20 23.85 3.25 -17.50
N ARG A 21 22.52 3.28 -17.69
CA ARG A 21 21.61 3.95 -16.75
C ARG A 21 21.83 3.30 -15.37
N GLY A 22 22.29 4.09 -14.41
CA GLY A 22 22.45 3.65 -13.03
C GLY A 22 21.13 3.08 -12.53
N HIS A 23 21.19 1.92 -11.88
CA HIS A 23 20.09 1.41 -11.07
C HIS A 23 19.88 2.41 -9.92
N ASP A 24 18.82 3.21 -10.01
CA ASP A 24 18.39 4.06 -8.90
C ASP A 24 17.84 3.14 -7.79
N PRO A 25 18.53 3.00 -6.65
CA PRO A 25 18.10 2.10 -5.58
C PRO A 25 16.77 2.54 -4.93
N GLU A 26 16.28 3.74 -5.22
CA GLU A 26 14.98 4.23 -4.73
C GLU A 26 13.81 3.89 -5.66
N HIS A 27 14.08 3.51 -6.91
CA HIS A 27 13.03 3.17 -7.88
C HIS A 27 12.56 1.72 -7.69
N ASP A 28 11.32 1.56 -7.24
CA ASP A 28 10.64 0.28 -7.11
C ASP A 28 9.37 0.29 -7.99
N PRO A 29 9.40 -0.33 -9.18
CA PRO A 29 8.28 -0.28 -10.11
C PRO A 29 7.00 -0.96 -9.57
N VAL A 30 7.10 -1.80 -8.53
CA VAL A 30 5.94 -2.44 -7.88
C VAL A 30 5.33 -1.51 -6.84
N ARG A 31 6.15 -0.80 -6.07
CA ARG A 31 5.71 0.03 -4.93
C ARG A 31 5.47 1.49 -5.27
N ASP A 32 6.25 2.06 -6.18
CA ASP A 32 6.19 3.47 -6.55
C ASP A 32 4.80 3.95 -7.01
N PRO A 33 4.02 3.17 -7.79
CA PRO A 33 2.68 3.59 -8.19
C PRO A 33 1.74 3.88 -7.02
N TRP A 34 2.01 3.33 -5.84
CA TRP A 34 1.13 3.41 -4.68
C TRP A 34 1.57 4.45 -3.65
N ARG A 35 2.75 5.06 -3.79
CA ARG A 35 3.30 6.01 -2.81
C ARG A 35 2.37 7.19 -2.55
N THR A 36 1.82 7.80 -3.61
CA THR A 36 0.89 8.94 -3.49
C THR A 36 -0.39 8.55 -2.76
N THR A 37 -0.98 7.38 -3.06
CA THR A 37 -2.17 6.90 -2.35
C THR A 37 -1.86 6.54 -0.91
N MET A 38 -0.68 5.99 -0.63
CA MET A 38 -0.23 5.73 0.74
C MET A 38 -0.09 7.04 1.54
N THR A 39 0.29 8.16 0.90
CA THR A 39 0.22 9.49 1.53
C THR A 39 -1.18 9.84 2.01
N LEU A 40 -2.20 9.54 1.21
CA LEU A 40 -3.59 9.77 1.61
C LEU A 40 -3.99 8.86 2.77
N ALA A 41 -3.58 7.59 2.75
CA ALA A 41 -3.81 6.66 3.85
C ALA A 41 -3.11 7.11 5.16
N LEU A 42 -1.90 7.68 5.07
CA LEU A 42 -1.18 8.27 6.21
C LEU A 42 -1.88 9.51 6.79
N ALA A 43 -2.57 10.28 5.96
CA ALA A 43 -3.38 11.41 6.44
C ALA A 43 -4.60 10.92 7.23
N GLU A 44 -5.26 9.85 6.76
CA GLU A 44 -6.34 9.19 7.49
C GLU A 44 -5.84 8.56 8.82
N ALA A 45 -4.67 7.93 8.82
CA ALA A 45 -4.04 7.41 10.02
C ALA A 45 -3.74 8.51 11.05
N ALA A 46 -3.27 9.68 10.60
CA ALA A 46 -3.07 10.85 11.46
C ALA A 46 -4.41 11.37 12.05
N ALA A 47 -5.51 11.29 11.30
CA ALA A 47 -6.84 11.65 11.80
C ALA A 47 -7.31 10.69 12.92
N ALA A 48 -7.09 9.38 12.79
CA ALA A 48 -7.35 8.42 13.87
C ALA A 48 -6.54 8.76 15.15
N ALA A 49 -5.24 9.03 15.02
CA ALA A 49 -4.41 9.42 16.16
C ALA A 49 -4.90 10.70 16.85
N ALA A 50 -5.29 11.72 16.07
CA ALA A 50 -5.84 12.95 16.60
C ALA A 50 -7.17 12.73 17.35
N ALA A 51 -7.96 11.73 16.94
CA ALA A 51 -9.17 11.29 17.61
C ALA A 51 -8.90 10.34 18.81
N GLY A 52 -7.64 10.01 19.09
CA GLY A 52 -7.24 9.17 20.21
C GLY A 52 -7.18 7.67 19.91
N ASP A 53 -7.38 7.26 18.67
CA ASP A 53 -7.38 5.86 18.22
C ASP A 53 -6.05 5.48 17.54
N VAL A 54 -5.78 4.19 17.40
CA VAL A 54 -4.54 3.67 16.79
C VAL A 54 -4.42 4.20 15.34
N PRO A 55 -3.27 4.79 14.93
CA PRO A 55 -3.11 5.44 13.63
C PRO A 55 -3.00 4.43 12.49
N VAL A 56 -4.14 3.92 12.06
CA VAL A 56 -4.28 3.13 10.83
C VAL A 56 -5.27 3.84 9.93
N GLY A 57 -4.87 4.01 8.68
CA GLY A 57 -5.67 4.65 7.64
C GLY A 57 -5.70 3.79 6.39
N ALA A 58 -6.77 3.89 5.63
CA ALA A 58 -7.04 3.10 4.45
C ALA A 58 -7.76 3.93 3.37
N VAL A 59 -7.44 3.63 2.11
CA VAL A 59 -8.03 4.23 0.92
C VAL A 59 -8.47 3.11 -0.01
N LEU A 60 -9.73 3.13 -0.44
CA LEU A 60 -10.24 2.24 -1.46
C LEU A 60 -10.29 2.97 -2.80
N LEU A 61 -9.60 2.43 -3.80
CA LEU A 61 -9.57 2.94 -5.16
C LEU A 61 -10.49 2.13 -6.09
N SER A 62 -11.09 2.81 -7.06
CA SER A 62 -11.77 2.19 -8.19
C SER A 62 -10.77 1.50 -9.12
N PRO A 63 -11.23 0.67 -10.07
CA PRO A 63 -10.37 0.13 -11.12
C PRO A 63 -9.67 1.21 -11.97
N ALA A 64 -10.26 2.41 -12.07
CA ALA A 64 -9.69 3.55 -12.78
C ALA A 64 -8.68 4.35 -11.94
N GLY A 65 -8.51 4.01 -10.66
CA GLY A 65 -7.62 4.70 -9.72
C GLY A 65 -8.28 5.84 -8.93
N ASP A 66 -9.59 6.07 -9.09
CA ASP A 66 -10.31 7.12 -8.35
C ASP A 66 -10.54 6.71 -6.90
N VAL A 67 -10.48 7.66 -5.97
CA VAL A 67 -10.83 7.39 -4.56
C VAL A 67 -12.33 7.13 -4.42
N LEU A 68 -12.67 5.89 -4.07
CA LEU A 68 -14.04 5.50 -3.75
C LEU A 68 -14.38 5.82 -2.30
N ALA A 69 -13.50 5.44 -1.37
CA ALA A 69 -13.73 5.62 0.06
C ALA A 69 -12.43 5.80 0.83
N LEU A 70 -12.54 6.50 1.96
CA LEU A 70 -11.51 6.67 2.96
C LEU A 70 -11.96 5.98 4.26
N GLY A 71 -11.01 5.48 5.03
CA GLY A 71 -11.23 4.87 6.33
C GLY A 71 -10.04 5.11 7.24
N HIS A 72 -10.29 5.28 8.53
CA HIS A 72 -9.29 5.19 9.58
C HIS A 72 -9.90 4.46 10.76
N ASN A 73 -9.09 4.02 11.72
CA ASN A 73 -9.64 3.36 12.91
C ASN A 73 -10.59 4.31 13.66
N GLU A 74 -11.79 3.82 13.94
CA GLU A 74 -12.82 4.53 14.70
C GLU A 74 -13.37 3.64 15.84
N ARG A 75 -12.56 2.69 16.32
CA ARG A 75 -12.89 1.76 17.40
C ARG A 75 -13.26 2.51 18.66
N GLU A 76 -12.40 3.42 19.11
CA GLU A 76 -12.63 4.19 20.35
C GLU A 76 -13.80 5.16 20.17
N ARG A 77 -13.91 5.78 18.99
CA ARG A 77 -14.97 6.74 18.66
C ARG A 77 -16.36 6.11 18.69
N HIS A 78 -16.49 4.86 18.25
CA HIS A 78 -17.77 4.18 18.09
C HIS A 78 -18.02 3.07 19.12
N GLY A 79 -17.04 2.72 19.95
CA GLY A 79 -17.11 1.53 20.78
C GLY A 79 -17.29 0.25 19.95
N ASP A 80 -16.87 0.26 18.68
CA ASP A 80 -17.08 -0.82 17.72
C ASP A 80 -15.76 -1.56 17.51
N PRO A 81 -15.62 -2.82 17.98
CA PRO A 81 -14.39 -3.59 17.84
C PRO A 81 -14.05 -3.91 16.37
N THR A 82 -14.99 -3.72 15.44
CA THR A 82 -14.80 -3.98 14.00
C THR A 82 -14.52 -2.72 13.19
N ALA A 83 -14.52 -1.54 13.81
CA ALA A 83 -14.29 -0.24 13.17
C ALA A 83 -12.81 0.01 12.83
N HIS A 84 -12.18 -0.97 12.19
CA HIS A 84 -10.85 -0.85 11.61
C HIS A 84 -10.90 -0.12 10.26
N ALA A 85 -9.81 0.56 9.92
CA ALA A 85 -9.69 1.36 8.70
C ALA A 85 -10.12 0.59 7.44
N GLU A 86 -9.66 -0.66 7.27
CA GLU A 86 -9.96 -1.50 6.12
C GLU A 86 -11.44 -1.83 6.04
N VAL A 87 -12.03 -2.27 7.15
CA VAL A 87 -13.46 -2.64 7.23
C VAL A 87 -14.32 -1.42 6.89
N LEU A 88 -13.97 -0.25 7.44
CA LEU A 88 -14.70 0.98 7.20
C LEU A 88 -14.58 1.43 5.74
N ALA A 89 -13.38 1.40 5.16
CA ALA A 89 -13.15 1.74 3.75
C ALA A 89 -13.96 0.80 2.81
N LEU A 90 -13.91 -0.52 3.04
CA LEU A 90 -14.68 -1.49 2.27
C LEU A 90 -16.20 -1.27 2.39
N ARG A 91 -16.71 -1.08 3.61
CA ARG A 91 -18.13 -0.82 3.86
C ARG A 91 -18.60 0.48 3.19
N ARG A 92 -17.80 1.55 3.25
CA ARG A 92 -18.08 2.84 2.62
C ARG A 92 -18.06 2.73 1.10
N GLY A 93 -17.07 2.03 0.54
CA GLY A 93 -16.96 1.75 -0.89
C GLY A 93 -18.14 0.97 -1.43
N ALA A 94 -18.52 -0.12 -0.75
CA ALA A 94 -19.67 -0.94 -1.13
C ALA A 94 -20.97 -0.15 -1.12
N ARG A 95 -21.18 0.71 -0.11
CA ARG A 95 -22.33 1.62 -0.09
C ARG A 95 -22.32 2.62 -1.24
N LYS A 96 -21.15 3.19 -1.58
CA LYS A 96 -21.02 4.16 -2.67
C LYS A 96 -21.34 3.52 -4.04
N LEU A 97 -20.93 2.27 -4.25
CA LEU A 97 -21.19 1.54 -5.49
C LEU A 97 -22.56 0.85 -5.53
N GLY A 98 -23.22 0.68 -4.37
CA GLY A 98 -24.47 -0.08 -4.28
C GLY A 98 -24.31 -1.60 -4.41
N GLU A 99 -23.09 -2.12 -4.28
CA GLU A 99 -22.74 -3.53 -4.46
C GLU A 99 -21.69 -3.94 -3.42
N TRP A 100 -21.78 -5.16 -2.89
CA TRP A 100 -20.80 -5.69 -1.91
C TRP A 100 -19.54 -6.26 -2.56
N ARG A 101 -19.60 -6.64 -3.84
CA ARG A 101 -18.45 -7.08 -4.63
C ARG A 101 -17.71 -5.87 -5.16
N LEU A 102 -16.49 -5.69 -4.68
CA LEU A 102 -15.60 -4.58 -5.04
C LEU A 102 -14.55 -5.03 -6.06
N GLN A 103 -14.98 -5.78 -7.08
CA GLN A 103 -14.08 -6.34 -8.09
C GLN A 103 -13.27 -5.25 -8.80
N GLY A 104 -12.00 -5.53 -9.09
CA GLY A 104 -11.07 -4.57 -9.69
C GLY A 104 -10.63 -3.43 -8.76
N CYS A 105 -11.24 -3.26 -7.59
CA CYS A 105 -10.82 -2.22 -6.64
C CYS A 105 -9.50 -2.58 -5.96
N THR A 106 -8.75 -1.56 -5.55
CA THR A 106 -7.52 -1.70 -4.77
C THR A 106 -7.70 -1.06 -3.40
N LEU A 107 -7.39 -1.79 -2.34
CA LEU A 107 -7.35 -1.26 -0.98
C LEU A 107 -5.90 -0.94 -0.60
N VAL A 108 -5.62 0.30 -0.24
CA VAL A 108 -4.31 0.75 0.27
C VAL A 108 -4.44 1.03 1.77
N VAL A 109 -3.59 0.47 2.62
CA VAL A 109 -3.68 0.61 4.09
C VAL A 109 -2.30 0.81 4.74
N THR A 110 -2.20 1.63 5.78
CA THR A 110 -0.89 1.97 6.38
C THR A 110 -0.24 0.80 7.15
N LEU A 111 -1.03 -0.15 7.66
CA LEU A 111 -0.56 -1.30 8.43
C LEU A 111 -1.08 -2.60 7.81
N GLU A 112 -0.28 -3.67 7.91
CA GLU A 112 -0.67 -5.01 7.48
C GLU A 112 -2.03 -5.43 8.08
N PRO A 113 -2.99 -5.91 7.27
CA PRO A 113 -4.30 -6.29 7.76
C PRO A 113 -4.25 -7.43 8.79
N CYS A 114 -5.02 -7.30 9.87
CA CYS A 114 -5.21 -8.39 10.82
C CYS A 114 -6.11 -9.50 10.28
N THR A 115 -6.28 -10.62 11.00
CA THR A 115 -7.12 -11.76 10.56
C THR A 115 -8.56 -11.36 10.21
N MET A 116 -9.16 -10.44 10.98
CA MET A 116 -10.50 -9.93 10.71
C MET A 116 -10.55 -9.16 9.38
N CYS A 117 -9.65 -8.21 9.20
CA CYS A 117 -9.59 -7.38 8.00
C CYS A 117 -9.23 -8.20 6.76
N ALA A 118 -8.30 -9.14 6.88
CA ALA A 118 -7.97 -10.09 5.81
C ALA A 118 -9.19 -10.94 5.39
N GLY A 119 -9.99 -11.40 6.35
CA GLY A 119 -11.27 -12.05 6.07
C GLY A 119 -12.27 -11.13 5.36
N ALA A 120 -12.38 -9.87 5.78
CA ALA A 120 -13.26 -8.88 5.14
C ALA A 120 -12.83 -8.56 3.70
N ILE A 121 -11.53 -8.40 3.47
CA ILE A 121 -10.90 -8.22 2.15
C ILE A 121 -11.23 -9.41 1.25
N GLN A 122 -11.08 -10.62 1.77
CA GLN A 122 -11.38 -11.84 1.02
C GLN A 122 -12.86 -11.90 0.60
N GLN A 123 -13.75 -11.51 1.50
CA GLN A 123 -15.19 -11.52 1.25
C GLN A 123 -15.64 -10.41 0.31
N SER A 124 -14.95 -9.27 0.27
CA SER A 124 -15.30 -8.13 -0.58
C SER A 124 -14.87 -8.29 -2.04
N ARG A 125 -14.04 -9.29 -2.36
CA ARG A 125 -13.59 -9.59 -3.74
C ARG A 125 -12.79 -8.47 -4.39
N ILE A 126 -12.10 -7.64 -3.59
CA ILE A 126 -11.15 -6.66 -4.15
C ILE A 126 -10.01 -7.35 -4.89
N GLU A 127 -9.47 -6.69 -5.90
CA GLU A 127 -8.41 -7.26 -6.73
C GLU A 127 -7.06 -7.23 -6.02
N ARG A 128 -6.81 -6.17 -5.24
CA ARG A 128 -5.50 -5.89 -4.68
C ARG A 128 -5.57 -5.27 -3.30
N VAL A 129 -4.63 -5.67 -2.45
CA VAL A 129 -4.27 -5.02 -1.21
C VAL A 129 -2.85 -4.48 -1.32
N VAL A 130 -2.67 -3.24 -0.91
CA VAL A 130 -1.36 -2.61 -0.78
C VAL A 130 -1.22 -2.16 0.66
N TYR A 131 -0.13 -2.53 1.34
CA TYR A 131 0.10 -2.07 2.70
C TYR A 131 1.50 -1.50 2.95
N GLY A 132 1.58 -0.65 3.97
CA GLY A 132 2.81 0.00 4.39
C GLY A 132 3.62 -0.87 5.35
N ALA A 133 3.44 -0.67 6.65
CA ALA A 133 4.18 -1.38 7.68
C ALA A 133 3.67 -2.81 7.90
N HIS A 134 4.57 -3.71 8.29
CA HIS A 134 4.24 -5.05 8.75
C HIS A 134 3.70 -5.05 10.19
N ASP A 135 2.77 -5.96 10.50
CA ASP A 135 2.25 -6.16 11.86
C ASP A 135 2.71 -7.51 12.41
N GLN A 136 3.82 -7.51 13.16
CA GLN A 136 4.38 -8.72 13.77
C GLN A 136 3.49 -9.34 14.86
N LYS A 137 2.46 -8.65 15.34
CA LYS A 137 1.61 -9.09 16.46
C LYS A 137 0.22 -9.56 16.03
N ALA A 138 -0.27 -9.08 14.89
CA ALA A 138 -1.62 -9.43 14.41
C ALA A 138 -1.74 -9.63 12.91
N GLY A 139 -0.67 -9.37 12.14
CA GLY A 139 -0.70 -9.37 10.67
C GLY A 139 -1.05 -10.74 10.07
N ALA A 140 -1.97 -10.71 9.11
CA ALA A 140 -2.51 -11.89 8.44
C ALA A 140 -2.29 -11.89 6.91
N ALA A 141 -1.34 -11.10 6.42
CA ALA A 141 -0.95 -11.04 5.00
C ALA A 141 0.56 -11.34 4.78
N GLY A 142 1.19 -12.00 5.75
CA GLY A 142 2.59 -12.42 5.69
C GLY A 142 3.29 -12.54 7.06
N SER A 143 2.81 -11.85 8.10
CA SER A 143 3.48 -11.86 9.41
C SER A 143 3.16 -13.09 10.27
N LEU A 144 1.98 -13.16 10.91
CA LEU A 144 1.56 -14.33 11.69
C LEU A 144 0.85 -15.37 10.82
N TRP A 145 0.04 -14.86 9.90
CA TRP A 145 -0.71 -15.67 8.93
C TRP A 145 -0.52 -15.07 7.55
N ASP A 146 -0.78 -15.87 6.52
CA ASP A 146 -0.92 -15.37 5.15
C ASP A 146 -2.27 -15.84 4.59
N LEU A 147 -3.34 -15.27 5.14
CA LEU A 147 -4.72 -15.64 4.81
C LEU A 147 -5.08 -15.23 3.38
N LEU A 148 -4.61 -14.07 2.93
CA LEU A 148 -4.93 -13.53 1.61
C LEU A 148 -4.34 -14.35 0.46
N ARG A 149 -3.26 -15.12 0.71
CA ARG A 149 -2.64 -16.00 -0.29
C ARG A 149 -2.94 -17.49 -0.04
N ASP A 150 -3.86 -17.84 0.86
CA ASP A 150 -4.20 -19.24 1.14
C ASP A 150 -4.87 -19.91 -0.06
N ARG A 151 -4.24 -20.99 -0.57
CA ARG A 151 -4.68 -21.73 -1.75
C ARG A 151 -6.07 -22.36 -1.63
N ARG A 152 -6.56 -22.58 -0.40
CA ARG A 152 -7.87 -23.20 -0.12
C ARG A 152 -9.02 -22.22 -0.32
N LEU A 153 -8.74 -20.92 -0.37
CA LEU A 153 -9.74 -19.89 -0.57
C LEU A 153 -10.08 -19.70 -2.05
N ASN A 154 -11.33 -19.31 -2.33
CA ASN A 154 -11.90 -19.19 -3.67
C ASN A 154 -11.57 -17.87 -4.40
N HIS A 155 -11.00 -16.91 -3.69
CA HIS A 155 -10.48 -15.63 -4.19
C HIS A 155 -9.14 -15.39 -3.51
N ARG A 156 -8.21 -14.71 -4.18
CA ARG A 156 -6.90 -14.38 -3.62
C ARG A 156 -6.47 -13.05 -4.23
N PRO A 157 -6.61 -11.92 -3.52
CA PRO A 157 -6.17 -10.65 -4.04
C PRO A 157 -4.65 -10.64 -4.23
N GLU A 158 -4.17 -9.81 -5.16
CA GLU A 158 -2.76 -9.44 -5.18
C GLU A 158 -2.40 -8.70 -3.88
N VAL A 159 -1.22 -8.96 -3.33
CA VAL A 159 -0.78 -8.32 -2.09
C VAL A 159 0.60 -7.71 -2.31
N ILE A 160 0.65 -6.37 -2.23
CA ILE A 160 1.86 -5.56 -2.31
C ILE A 160 2.18 -5.00 -0.93
N ALA A 161 3.39 -5.23 -0.45
CA ALA A 161 3.83 -4.89 0.90
C ALA A 161 4.96 -3.84 0.87
N GLY A 162 5.10 -3.08 1.97
CA GLY A 162 6.26 -2.22 2.20
C GLY A 162 6.19 -0.85 1.52
N VAL A 163 5.00 -0.37 1.14
CA VAL A 163 4.88 0.96 0.50
C VAL A 163 4.95 2.04 1.58
N ARG A 164 6.01 2.87 1.57
CA ARG A 164 6.29 3.88 2.61
C ARG A 164 6.30 3.27 4.02
N GLU A 165 6.90 2.09 4.15
CA GLU A 165 6.92 1.29 5.38
C GLU A 165 7.40 2.08 6.61
N GLU A 166 8.55 2.74 6.50
CA GLU A 166 9.16 3.49 7.60
C GLU A 166 8.22 4.57 8.15
N GLU A 167 7.53 5.28 7.25
CA GLU A 167 6.63 6.37 7.61
C GLU A 167 5.34 5.87 8.26
N CYS A 168 4.83 4.74 7.77
CA CYS A 168 3.70 4.05 8.39
C CYS A 168 4.04 3.54 9.80
N ALA A 169 5.22 2.92 9.96
CA ALA A 169 5.70 2.43 11.25
C ALA A 169 5.99 3.58 12.24
N ALA A 170 6.47 4.72 11.74
CA ALA A 170 6.77 5.89 12.56
C ALA A 170 5.53 6.46 13.25
N GLN A 171 4.38 6.56 12.56
CA GLN A 171 3.13 7.04 13.17
C GLN A 171 2.66 6.12 14.30
N LEU A 172 2.68 4.79 14.09
CA LEU A 172 2.33 3.82 15.13
C LEU A 172 3.27 3.92 16.33
N THR A 173 4.58 4.01 16.08
CA THR A 173 5.60 4.12 17.13
C THR A 173 5.41 5.39 17.95
N ALA A 174 5.16 6.53 17.31
CA ALA A 174 4.90 7.80 17.98
C ALA A 174 3.65 7.71 18.87
N PHE A 175 2.54 7.19 18.33
CA PHE A 175 1.27 7.07 19.05
C PHE A 175 1.38 6.25 20.35
N PHE A 176 2.11 5.13 20.32
CA PHE A 176 2.29 4.29 21.50
C PHE A 176 3.34 4.82 22.46
N ARG A 177 4.38 5.52 21.98
CA ARG A 177 5.37 6.17 22.85
C ARG A 177 4.71 7.15 23.81
N ASP A 178 3.78 7.95 23.31
CA ASP A 178 3.05 8.96 24.08
C ASP A 178 2.04 8.35 25.08
N ARG A 179 1.79 7.04 24.98
CA ARG A 179 0.80 6.29 25.78
C ARG A 179 1.40 5.18 26.63
N GLN A 180 2.72 4.99 26.65
CA GLN A 180 3.33 4.07 27.61
C GLN A 180 3.15 4.66 29.02
N PRO A 181 2.54 3.92 29.96
CA PRO A 181 2.54 4.36 31.35
C PRO A 181 3.99 4.52 31.80
N ASP A 182 4.30 5.63 32.49
CA ASP A 182 5.61 5.83 33.10
C ASP A 182 5.90 4.59 33.96
N ARG A 183 6.93 3.82 33.61
CA ARG A 183 7.36 2.63 34.35
C ARG A 183 8.05 2.99 35.68
N ARG A 184 7.80 4.18 36.21
CA ARG A 184 8.29 4.69 37.50
C ARG A 184 7.15 4.86 38.50
N THR A 185 6.46 3.78 38.84
CA THR A 185 5.77 3.60 40.14
C THR A 185 5.76 2.13 40.50
#